data_AF-A0A653DLY5-F1
#
_entry.id   AF-A0A653DLY5-F1
#
_cell.length_a   1.000
_cell.length_b   1.000
_cell.length_c   1.000
_cell.angle_alpha   90.00
_cell.angle_beta   90.00
_cell.angle_gamma   90.00
#
_symmetry.space_group_name_H-M   'P 1'
#
loop_
_entity.id
_entity.type
_entity.pdbx_description
1 polymer ?
#
loop_
_entity_poly.entity_id
_entity_poly.type
_entity_poly.pdbx_seq_one_letter_code
_entity_poly.pdbx_strand_id
1 'polypeptide(L)'
;MEGNGFKIRNTESDEKLERDIVTHYVCPGCEKYIFRPIRQCCAGHIFCSDCFYHMKRCIVCYNPKSDLRAYTLERIQATLRFHCKYRKVGCNFFETAVLVQAHQDKCEYSKFACPLGFTKCTWCDRLTVVQGKHQYKLKNGYLPSRFRKHPPSYPPK
;
A
#
# COMPACT_ATOMS: atom_id res chain seq x y z
N MET A 1 19.78 46.32 -12.90
CA MET A 1 19.29 45.01 -13.37
C MET A 1 18.80 44.25 -12.15
N GLU A 2 17.54 44.48 -11.77
CA GLU A 2 16.93 43.82 -10.61
C GLU A 2 16.34 42.49 -11.08
N GLY A 3 17.01 41.41 -10.70
CA GLY A 3 16.51 40.06 -10.84
C GLY A 3 16.80 39.32 -9.55
N ASN A 4 15.77 39.07 -8.75
CA ASN A 4 15.47 37.69 -8.36
C ASN A 4 14.04 37.59 -7.87
N GLY A 5 13.23 36.87 -8.64
CA GLY A 5 11.84 36.63 -8.35
C GLY A 5 11.60 35.38 -7.52
N PHE A 6 10.32 35.22 -7.23
CA PHE A 6 9.61 33.98 -6.91
C PHE A 6 9.44 33.59 -5.44
N LYS A 7 8.56 34.36 -4.80
CA LYS A 7 7.36 33.95 -4.02
C LYS A 7 7.51 32.80 -3.00
N ILE A 8 7.28 33.23 -1.75
CA ILE A 8 6.95 32.48 -0.55
C ILE A 8 5.98 31.33 -0.88
N ARG A 9 6.41 30.07 -0.71
CA ARG A 9 5.54 28.89 -0.79
C ARG A 9 4.64 28.86 0.44
N ASN A 10 3.32 28.76 0.24
CA ASN A 10 2.38 28.55 1.34
C ASN A 10 2.23 27.04 1.57
N THR A 11 2.86 26.55 2.63
CA THR A 11 2.96 25.11 2.92
C THR A 11 1.60 24.47 3.21
N GLU A 12 0.65 25.22 3.77
CA GLU A 12 -0.68 24.70 4.14
C GLU A 12 -1.54 24.41 2.90
N SER A 13 -1.47 25.27 1.88
CA SER A 13 -2.17 25.03 0.60
C SER A 13 -1.59 23.85 -0.16
N ASP A 14 -0.27 23.66 -0.10
CA ASP A 14 0.43 22.58 -0.79
C ASP A 14 0.06 21.21 -0.19
N GLU A 15 -0.01 21.11 1.15
CA GLU A 15 -0.45 19.88 1.82
C GLU A 15 -1.91 19.54 1.52
N LYS A 16 -2.79 20.54 1.46
CA LYS A 16 -4.19 20.30 1.08
C LYS A 16 -4.29 19.78 -0.35
N LEU A 17 -3.57 20.40 -1.27
CA LEU A 17 -3.52 19.95 -2.66
C LEU A 17 -2.99 18.52 -2.78
N GLU A 18 -1.92 18.18 -2.07
CA GLU A 18 -1.38 16.82 -2.07
C GLU A 18 -2.42 15.80 -1.58
N ARG A 19 -3.12 16.11 -0.48
CA ARG A 19 -4.22 15.26 0.04
C ARG A 19 -5.31 15.08 -1.00
N ASP A 20 -5.76 16.16 -1.64
CA ASP A 20 -6.80 16.12 -2.65
C ASP A 20 -6.35 15.26 -3.86
N ILE A 21 -5.12 15.41 -4.33
CA ILE A 21 -4.56 14.59 -5.42
C ILE A 21 -4.51 13.10 -5.03
N VAL A 22 -4.07 12.76 -3.82
CA VAL A 22 -3.97 11.38 -3.34
C VAL A 22 -5.33 10.67 -3.37
N THR A 23 -6.45 11.39 -3.16
CA THR A 23 -7.79 10.78 -3.24
C THR A 23 -8.11 10.20 -4.62
N HIS A 24 -7.51 10.73 -5.69
CA HIS A 24 -7.68 10.23 -7.05
C HIS A 24 -6.86 8.98 -7.35
N TYR A 25 -5.91 8.61 -6.49
CA TYR A 25 -5.10 7.38 -6.62
C TYR A 25 -5.72 6.20 -5.89
N VAL A 26 -7.04 6.05 -5.91
CA VAL A 26 -7.76 4.93 -5.30
C VAL A 26 -8.41 4.08 -6.41
N CYS A 27 -8.17 2.77 -6.38
CA CYS A 27 -8.68 1.84 -7.38
C CYS A 27 -10.19 1.67 -7.24
N PRO A 28 -11.00 1.95 -8.28
CA PRO A 28 -12.45 1.75 -8.21
C PRO A 28 -12.86 0.28 -7.98
N GLY A 29 -11.98 -0.68 -8.29
CA GLY A 29 -12.28 -2.11 -8.16
C GLY A 29 -11.98 -2.72 -6.79
N CYS A 30 -11.09 -2.13 -5.99
CA CYS A 30 -10.72 -2.69 -4.68
C CYS A 30 -10.55 -1.65 -3.57
N GLU A 31 -10.79 -0.38 -3.85
CA GLU A 31 -10.71 0.75 -2.91
C GLU A 31 -9.35 0.92 -2.23
N LYS A 32 -8.29 0.31 -2.79
CA LYS A 32 -6.91 0.45 -2.34
C LYS A 32 -6.20 1.52 -3.15
N TYR A 33 -5.16 2.11 -2.56
CA TYR A 33 -4.27 2.99 -3.31
C TYR A 33 -3.68 2.27 -4.53
N ILE A 34 -3.61 2.99 -5.65
CA ILE A 34 -3.04 2.51 -6.89
C ILE A 34 -1.55 2.85 -6.86
N PHE A 35 -0.73 1.80 -6.86
CA PHE A 35 0.70 1.92 -7.04
C PHE A 35 1.11 1.40 -8.42
N ARG A 36 2.34 1.72 -8.84
CA ARG A 36 2.90 1.19 -10.08
C ARG A 36 2.78 -0.35 -10.11
N PRO A 37 2.38 -0.97 -11.24
CA PRO A 37 1.98 -0.37 -12.52
C PRO A 37 0.56 0.21 -12.50
N ILE A 38 0.39 1.45 -12.97
CA ILE A 38 -0.92 2.10 -13.15
C ILE A 38 -1.45 1.78 -14.56
N ARG A 39 -2.60 1.11 -14.61
CA ARG A 39 -3.32 0.75 -15.84
C ARG A 39 -4.51 1.66 -16.04
N GLN A 40 -4.92 1.86 -17.30
CA GLN A 40 -6.07 2.72 -17.61
C GLN A 40 -6.99 2.12 -18.68
N CYS A 41 -8.24 2.56 -18.69
CA CYS A 41 -9.12 2.34 -19.85
C CYS A 41 -8.85 3.37 -20.97
N CYS A 42 -9.43 3.19 -22.15
CA CYS A 42 -9.28 4.13 -23.27
C CYS A 42 -9.78 5.55 -22.97
N ALA A 43 -10.63 5.72 -21.94
CA ALA A 43 -11.12 7.02 -21.47
C ALA A 43 -10.34 7.60 -20.27
N GLY A 44 -9.26 6.96 -19.83
CA GLY A 44 -8.36 7.51 -18.80
C GLY A 44 -8.66 7.15 -17.33
N HIS A 45 -9.73 6.41 -17.02
CA HIS A 45 -9.92 5.89 -15.66
C HIS A 45 -8.81 4.91 -15.28
N ILE A 46 -8.24 5.08 -14.08
CA ILE A 46 -7.09 4.30 -13.61
C ILE A 46 -7.44 3.15 -12.66
N PHE A 47 -6.63 2.11 -12.69
CA PHE A 47 -6.80 0.88 -11.93
C PHE A 47 -5.45 0.32 -11.46
N CYS A 48 -5.45 -0.41 -10.35
CA CYS A 48 -4.33 -1.28 -10.01
C CYS A 48 -4.26 -2.47 -10.99
N SER A 49 -3.07 -3.06 -11.12
CA SER A 49 -2.84 -4.15 -12.08
C SER A 49 -3.76 -5.35 -11.85
N ASP A 50 -3.97 -5.77 -10.61
CA ASP A 50 -4.83 -6.92 -10.27
C ASP A 50 -6.26 -6.72 -10.77
N CYS A 51 -6.90 -5.60 -10.37
CA CYS A 51 -8.26 -5.29 -10.80
C CYS A 51 -8.34 -5.13 -12.32
N PHE A 52 -7.33 -4.52 -12.95
CA PHE A 52 -7.30 -4.32 -14.39
C PHE A 52 -7.29 -5.63 -15.17
N TYR A 53 -6.58 -6.66 -14.72
CA TYR A 53 -6.57 -7.95 -15.40
C TYR A 53 -7.84 -8.77 -15.16
N HIS A 54 -8.52 -8.59 -14.02
CA HIS A 54 -9.79 -9.27 -13.73
C HIS A 54 -11.01 -8.66 -14.45
N MET A 55 -10.95 -7.40 -14.84
CA MET A 55 -12.04 -6.74 -15.59
C MET A 55 -11.91 -6.96 -17.11
N LYS A 56 -13.05 -7.06 -17.80
CA LYS A 56 -13.14 -7.12 -19.27
C LYS A 56 -13.25 -5.72 -19.91
N ARG A 57 -13.97 -4.81 -19.26
CA ARG A 57 -14.21 -3.42 -19.66
C ARG A 57 -14.15 -2.53 -18.44
N CYS A 58 -13.96 -1.22 -18.64
CA CYS A 58 -13.96 -0.22 -17.57
C CYS A 58 -15.23 -0.33 -16.71
N ILE A 59 -15.08 -0.56 -15.40
CA ILE A 59 -16.24 -0.63 -14.49
C ILE A 59 -16.86 0.75 -14.21
N VAL A 60 -16.15 1.83 -14.55
CA VAL A 60 -16.63 3.21 -14.35
C VAL A 60 -17.39 3.73 -15.56
N CYS A 61 -16.92 3.44 -16.78
CA CYS A 61 -17.48 4.03 -18.01
C CYS A 61 -17.75 3.01 -19.14
N TYR A 62 -17.57 1.71 -18.89
CA TYR A 62 -17.79 0.62 -19.85
C TYR A 62 -16.94 0.64 -21.14
N ASN A 63 -16.04 1.62 -21.31
CA ASN A 63 -15.08 1.65 -22.40
C ASN A 63 -14.07 0.48 -22.37
N PRO A 64 -13.46 0.13 -23.51
CA PRO A 64 -12.40 -0.87 -23.58
C PRO A 64 -11.20 -0.53 -22.68
N LYS A 65 -10.46 -1.59 -22.33
CA LYS A 65 -9.17 -1.50 -21.67
C LYS A 65 -8.15 -0.90 -22.65
N SER A 66 -7.24 -0.07 -22.13
CA SER A 66 -6.06 0.35 -22.90
C SER A 66 -4.90 -0.57 -22.53
N ASP A 67 -4.14 -1.05 -23.51
CA ASP A 67 -2.92 -1.82 -23.23
C ASP A 67 -1.77 -0.94 -22.72
N LEU A 68 -1.95 0.38 -22.75
CA LEU A 68 -0.96 1.35 -22.31
C LEU A 68 -0.89 1.43 -20.78
N ARG A 69 0.34 1.66 -20.31
CA ARG A 69 0.66 1.96 -18.92
C ARG A 69 0.76 3.47 -18.73
N ALA A 70 0.19 4.01 -17.66
CA ALA A 70 0.07 5.45 -17.44
C ALA A 70 1.34 6.05 -16.79
N TYR A 71 2.49 6.00 -17.47
CA TYR A 71 3.80 6.42 -16.91
C TYR A 71 3.82 7.83 -16.30
N THR A 72 3.09 8.80 -16.88
CA THR A 72 3.01 10.16 -16.31
C THR A 72 2.35 10.15 -14.93
N LEU A 73 1.23 9.42 -14.77
CA LEU A 73 0.57 9.27 -13.47
C LEU A 73 1.47 8.54 -12.48
N GLU A 74 2.26 7.58 -12.94
CA GLU A 74 3.25 6.92 -12.08
C GLU A 74 4.36 7.84 -11.59
N ARG A 75 4.76 8.83 -12.41
CA ARG A 75 5.77 9.82 -12.01
C ARG A 75 5.20 10.79 -10.98
N ILE A 76 3.97 11.25 -11.16
CA ILE A 76 3.26 12.09 -10.18
C ILE A 76 3.06 11.30 -8.88
N GLN A 77 2.56 10.07 -8.97
CA GLN A 77 2.37 9.18 -7.82
C GLN A 77 3.65 8.95 -6.99
N ALA A 78 4.83 9.00 -7.61
CA ALA A 78 6.10 8.85 -6.91
C ALA A 78 6.46 10.05 -6.02
N THR A 79 5.90 11.24 -6.29
CA THR A 79 6.13 12.45 -5.49
C THR A 79 5.11 12.61 -4.36
N LEU A 80 4.06 11.80 -4.35
CA LEU A 80 3.00 11.84 -3.34
C LEU A 80 3.32 10.93 -2.15
N ARG A 81 2.79 11.29 -0.99
CA ARG A 81 2.81 10.49 0.23
C ARG A 81 1.46 9.86 0.50
N PHE A 82 1.47 8.62 0.98
CA PHE A 82 0.30 7.78 1.18
C PHE A 82 0.24 7.27 2.61
N HIS A 83 -0.97 7.08 3.12
CA HIS A 83 -1.14 6.38 4.37
C HIS A 83 -1.03 4.86 4.18
N CYS A 84 -0.60 4.17 5.22
CA CYS A 84 -0.73 2.73 5.30
C CYS A 84 -2.21 2.30 5.12
N LYS A 85 -2.47 1.23 4.36
CA LYS A 85 -3.81 0.66 4.19
C LYS A 85 -4.49 0.27 5.52
N TYR A 86 -3.69 0.05 6.57
CA TYR A 86 -4.16 -0.28 7.91
C TYR A 86 -4.42 0.97 8.80
N ARG A 87 -4.49 2.18 8.22
CA ARG A 87 -4.79 3.42 8.97
C ARG A 87 -6.07 3.33 9.79
N LYS A 88 -7.13 2.73 9.23
CA LYS A 88 -8.42 2.56 9.91
C LYS A 88 -8.34 1.71 11.20
N VAL A 89 -7.29 0.90 11.35
CA VAL A 89 -7.09 0.03 12.53
C VAL A 89 -5.94 0.51 13.42
N GLY A 90 -5.40 1.71 13.19
CA GLY A 90 -4.45 2.38 14.07
C GLY A 90 -3.06 2.62 13.49
N CYS A 91 -2.76 2.19 12.26
CA CYS A 91 -1.44 2.44 11.68
C CYS A 91 -1.29 3.90 11.20
N ASN A 92 -0.37 4.65 11.80
CA ASN A 92 -0.12 6.05 11.45
C ASN A 92 1.02 6.26 10.44
N PHE A 93 1.57 5.18 9.85
CA PHE A 93 2.65 5.29 8.87
C PHE A 93 2.18 6.06 7.61
N PHE A 94 2.94 7.09 7.24
CA PHE A 94 2.64 8.00 6.13
C PHE A 94 3.92 8.37 5.38
N GLU A 95 4.11 7.82 4.18
CA GLU A 95 5.30 8.11 3.38
C GLU A 95 5.08 7.91 1.87
N THR A 96 6.09 8.14 1.04
CA THR A 96 6.12 7.82 -0.39
C THR A 96 5.70 6.39 -0.68
N ALA A 97 5.18 6.18 -1.90
CA ALA A 97 4.62 4.90 -2.31
C ALA A 97 5.56 3.70 -2.13
N VAL A 98 6.86 3.87 -2.33
CA VAL A 98 7.85 2.77 -2.18
C VAL A 98 7.95 2.36 -0.72
N LEU A 99 8.09 3.33 0.19
CA LEU A 99 8.23 3.07 1.62
C LEU A 99 6.93 2.57 2.25
N VAL A 100 5.78 3.08 1.80
CA VAL A 100 4.47 2.59 2.26
C VAL A 100 4.22 1.15 1.82
N GLN A 101 4.56 0.78 0.59
CA GLN A 101 4.44 -0.61 0.14
C GLN A 101 5.33 -1.54 0.98
N ALA A 102 6.61 -1.19 1.13
CA ALA A 102 7.55 -1.97 1.96
C ALA A 102 7.11 -2.05 3.43
N HIS A 103 6.43 -1.01 3.95
CA HIS A 103 5.84 -1.03 5.28
C HIS A 103 4.63 -1.97 5.35
N GLN A 104 3.73 -1.93 4.38
CA GLN A 104 2.46 -2.68 4.40
C GLN A 104 2.66 -4.20 4.45
N ASP A 105 3.76 -4.71 3.90
CA ASP A 105 4.12 -6.14 3.93
C ASP A 105 4.48 -6.65 5.33
N LYS A 106 4.97 -5.75 6.20
CA LYS A 106 5.43 -6.05 7.56
C LYS A 106 4.72 -5.24 8.63
N CYS A 107 3.60 -4.61 8.28
CA CYS A 107 2.86 -3.74 9.19
C CYS A 107 2.35 -4.56 10.38
N GLU A 108 2.57 -4.08 11.60
CA GLU A 108 2.10 -4.75 12.82
C GLU A 108 0.57 -4.83 12.93
N TYR A 109 -0.13 -3.93 12.21
CA TYR A 109 -1.59 -3.91 12.10
C TYR A 109 -2.12 -4.86 11.01
N SER A 110 -1.24 -5.48 10.23
CA SER A 110 -1.65 -6.54 9.30
C SER A 110 -2.11 -7.78 10.06
N LYS A 111 -3.14 -8.44 9.55
CA LYS A 111 -3.58 -9.74 10.06
C LYS A 111 -2.84 -10.84 9.30
N PHE A 112 -2.33 -11.81 10.03
CA PHE A 112 -1.67 -13.00 9.50
C PHE A 112 -2.61 -14.18 9.57
N ALA A 113 -2.76 -14.87 8.44
CA ALA A 113 -3.38 -16.20 8.42
C ALA A 113 -2.47 -17.19 9.16
N CYS A 114 -3.07 -18.20 9.78
CA CYS A 114 -2.34 -19.25 10.46
C CYS A 114 -1.27 -19.88 9.53
N PRO A 115 0.02 -19.90 9.92
CA PRO A 115 1.10 -20.44 9.09
C PRO A 115 1.01 -21.97 8.91
N LEU A 116 0.10 -22.64 9.63
CA LEU A 116 -0.20 -24.07 9.57
C LEU A 116 -1.46 -24.35 8.76
N GLY A 117 -1.68 -23.64 7.64
CA GLY A 117 -2.87 -23.69 6.77
C GLY A 117 -3.24 -25.06 6.16
N PHE A 118 -2.65 -26.15 6.65
CA PHE A 118 -3.03 -27.53 6.39
C PHE A 118 -4.15 -28.04 7.33
N THR A 119 -4.40 -27.35 8.45
CA THR A 119 -5.58 -27.58 9.26
C THR A 119 -6.66 -26.59 8.85
N LYS A 120 -7.94 -26.92 9.07
CA LYS A 120 -9.10 -26.02 8.86
C LYS A 120 -9.09 -24.82 9.83
N CYS A 121 -7.93 -24.22 10.07
CA CYS A 121 -7.71 -23.12 10.99
C CYS A 121 -8.18 -21.83 10.32
N THR A 122 -9.27 -21.25 10.84
CA THR A 122 -9.84 -19.97 10.41
C THR A 122 -9.19 -18.78 11.12
N TRP A 123 -8.10 -19.00 11.86
CA TRP A 123 -7.46 -17.98 12.67
C TRP A 123 -6.74 -16.93 11.82
N CYS A 124 -7.03 -15.66 12.11
CA CYS A 124 -6.47 -14.50 11.42
C CYS A 124 -6.36 -13.32 12.39
N ASP A 125 -5.15 -13.03 12.88
CA ASP A 125 -4.91 -11.96 13.87
C ASP A 125 -3.57 -11.25 13.63
N ARG A 126 -3.31 -10.17 14.36
CA ARG A 126 -2.08 -9.38 14.30
C ARG A 126 -0.86 -10.19 14.72
N LEU A 127 0.32 -9.90 14.14
CA LEU A 127 1.57 -10.61 14.44
C LEU A 127 1.91 -10.59 15.94
N THR A 128 1.64 -9.48 16.61
CA THR A 128 1.86 -9.30 18.05
C THR A 128 0.96 -10.22 18.89
N VAL A 129 -0.16 -10.67 18.35
CA VAL A 129 -1.07 -11.64 18.99
C VAL A 129 -0.66 -13.10 18.67
N VAL A 130 -0.06 -13.35 17.49
CA VAL A 130 0.52 -14.67 17.13
C VAL A 130 1.53 -15.12 18.19
N GLN A 131 2.38 -14.21 18.65
CA GLN A 131 3.50 -14.52 19.55
C GLN A 131 3.08 -14.89 20.98
N GLY A 132 1.79 -14.78 21.34
CA GLY A 132 1.35 -15.04 22.72
C GLY A 132 0.00 -15.73 22.90
N LYS A 133 -0.90 -15.80 21.89
CA LYS A 133 -2.27 -16.31 22.10
C LYS A 133 -2.75 -17.38 21.14
N HIS A 134 -2.08 -17.61 20.01
CA HIS A 134 -2.41 -18.75 19.13
C HIS A 134 -1.69 -20.02 19.63
N GLN A 135 -2.21 -20.64 20.69
CA GLN A 135 -1.73 -21.93 21.20
C GLN A 135 -2.14 -23.07 20.25
N TYR A 136 -1.48 -23.20 19.10
CA TYR A 136 -1.28 -24.53 18.54
C TYR A 136 -0.04 -25.11 19.22
N LYS A 137 -0.20 -26.17 20.01
CA LYS A 137 0.92 -26.97 20.52
C LYS A 137 1.66 -27.57 19.32
N LEU A 138 2.61 -26.84 18.75
CA LEU A 138 3.62 -27.39 17.86
C LEU A 138 4.36 -28.43 18.69
N LYS A 139 4.27 -29.72 18.33
CA LYS A 139 4.94 -30.81 19.08
C LYS A 139 6.43 -30.52 19.34
N ASN A 140 7.06 -29.66 18.52
CA ASN A 140 8.49 -29.35 18.60
C ASN A 140 8.81 -27.83 18.71
N GLY A 141 7.86 -26.93 18.99
CA GLY A 141 8.14 -25.52 19.35
C GLY A 141 8.82 -24.60 18.32
N TYR A 142 9.22 -25.06 17.13
CA TYR A 142 9.96 -24.24 16.16
C TYR A 142 9.04 -23.53 15.15
N LEU A 143 9.12 -22.20 15.11
CA LEU A 143 8.63 -21.39 13.99
C LEU A 143 9.55 -21.59 12.76
N PRO A 144 9.00 -21.81 11.55
CA PRO A 144 9.80 -21.89 10.33
C PRO A 144 10.68 -20.65 10.13
N SER A 145 11.89 -20.83 9.59
CA SER A 145 12.93 -19.79 9.45
C SER A 145 12.43 -18.49 8.80
N ARG A 146 11.52 -18.56 7.82
CA ARG A 146 10.89 -17.40 7.16
C ARG A 146 10.05 -16.51 8.10
N PHE A 147 9.74 -16.97 9.30
CA PHE A 147 8.96 -16.23 10.31
C PHE A 147 9.82 -15.74 11.49
N ARG A 148 11.13 -16.01 11.50
CA ARG A 148 12.05 -15.37 12.43
C ARG A 148 12.36 -13.98 11.90
N LYS A 149 12.02 -12.94 12.67
CA LYS A 149 12.57 -11.60 12.37
C LYS A 149 14.09 -11.72 12.49
N HIS A 150 14.83 -11.39 11.44
CA HIS A 150 16.24 -11.07 11.63
C HIS A 150 16.32 -9.91 12.63
N PRO A 151 17.24 -9.96 13.62
CA PRO A 151 17.40 -8.87 14.56
C PRO A 151 17.66 -7.56 13.79
N PRO A 152 17.18 -6.41 14.27
CA PRO A 152 17.54 -5.14 13.67
C PRO A 152 19.07 -5.02 13.68
N SER A 153 19.68 -5.03 12.50
CA SER A 153 21.09 -4.71 12.34
C SER A 153 21.22 -3.19 12.41
N TYR A 154 21.40 -2.64 13.62
CA TYR A 154 22.02 -1.33 13.78
C TYR A 154 22.99 -1.37 14.98
N PRO A 155 24.22 -0.84 14.84
CA PRO A 155 25.22 -0.86 15.88
C PRO A 155 24.97 0.27 16.90
N PRO A 156 25.45 0.13 18.15
CA PRO A 156 25.28 1.14 19.18
C PRO A 156 26.25 2.32 18.98
N LYS A 157 25.76 3.54 19.21
CA LYS A 157 26.51 4.64 19.81
C LYS A 157 25.73 5.14 21.01
#